data_AF-A0A1R3K7J2-F1
#
_entry.id   AF-A0A1R3K7J2-F1
#
_cell.length_a   1.000
_cell.length_b   1.000
_cell.length_c   1.000
_cell.angle_alpha   90.00
_cell.angle_beta   90.00
_cell.angle_gamma   90.00
#
_symmetry.space_group_name_H-M   'P 1'
#
loop_
_entity.id
_entity.type
_entity.pdbx_description
1 polymer ?
#
loop_
_entity_poly.entity_id
_entity_poly.type
_entity_poly.pdbx_seq_one_letter_code
_entity_poly.pdbx_strand_id
1 'polypeptide(L)'
;MMKGGFEVVHATLDMIQPHHEPLWDNFASSVAFPTSVNSVPRQTVENRCVNLERNELSEWVEQVTKQLIDDLPPEPETRPDHSSSLQDADTSTMVCDDSFGAPLLPAGDFSRPRKIRRSVLDCGAGEELQWSNNELGNVNNVSENKLNRLDEQGLSLITLLLECAVAISVDNLGEAHRMLLELTQMASPYAASCAERVVAYFAKAMSSRVINSWLGICSPLINYKTVHCAFQAFNNVSPFIKFAHFTSNQAILEAFHRRDRVHIIDLDIMQGLQWPALFHILATRIEGAPHVRMTGMGSSMELLVETGKQLSNFAKRLGMSFEFHPIAKKFGEIDISMIQLRRGETLAVHWLQHSLYDATGPDWKTLRLFEQLGPRVITLVEQDLSHGGVFLDRFVGSLHYYSTMFDSLGAYLLADDPNRHRIEHCLLYREINNILAIGGPARSGEDKFKHWRSELSRSNCFVQLPMSSNSMAQAQLILNMFPPAHGYSLVQGDGTLRLGWKDTSLFTASAWTSSHAFR
;
A
#
# COMPACT_ATOMS: atom_id res chain seq x y z
N MET A 1 -53.05 10.32 -49.59
CA MET A 1 -53.70 9.11 -49.04
C MET A 1 -53.07 7.89 -49.69
N MET A 2 -53.00 6.76 -48.96
CA MET A 2 -52.32 5.53 -49.42
C MET A 2 -53.05 4.84 -50.57
N LYS A 3 -52.30 4.19 -51.47
CA LYS A 3 -52.36 2.72 -51.70
C LYS A 3 -51.30 2.29 -52.72
N GLY A 4 -50.74 1.11 -52.52
CA GLY A 4 -49.76 0.49 -53.43
C GLY A 4 -48.96 -0.58 -52.72
N GLY A 5 -49.37 -1.84 -52.85
CA GLY A 5 -48.56 -3.01 -52.53
C GLY A 5 -48.65 -4.01 -53.67
N PHE A 6 -47.67 -4.91 -53.80
CA PHE A 6 -47.81 -6.19 -54.49
C PHE A 6 -46.69 -7.17 -54.09
N GLU A 7 -46.94 -8.46 -54.31
CA GLU A 7 -46.19 -9.66 -53.90
C GLU A 7 -44.91 -9.91 -54.74
N VAL A 8 -43.79 -10.37 -54.17
CA VAL A 8 -43.35 -11.78 -53.92
C VAL A 8 -43.32 -12.71 -55.14
N VAL A 9 -42.12 -13.13 -55.58
CA VAL A 9 -41.81 -14.47 -56.16
C VAL A 9 -40.36 -14.89 -55.83
N HIS A 10 -40.13 -16.19 -55.62
CA HIS A 10 -38.83 -16.86 -55.36
C HIS A 10 -37.88 -16.98 -56.57
N ALA A 11 -36.58 -17.19 -56.30
CA ALA A 11 -35.76 -18.23 -56.96
C ALA A 11 -34.49 -18.57 -56.15
N THR A 12 -33.97 -19.79 -56.30
CA THR A 12 -32.84 -20.37 -55.53
C THR A 12 -31.55 -20.54 -56.35
N LEU A 13 -30.42 -20.41 -55.63
CA LEU A 13 -29.16 -21.16 -55.71
C LEU A 13 -28.79 -21.91 -57.01
N ASP A 14 -27.58 -21.67 -57.53
CA ASP A 14 -26.76 -22.73 -58.16
C ASP A 14 -25.25 -22.45 -58.05
N MET A 15 -24.43 -23.50 -58.13
CA MET A 15 -22.96 -23.49 -57.93
C MET A 15 -22.20 -23.63 -59.26
N ILE A 16 -20.89 -23.25 -59.29
CA ILE A 16 -19.75 -23.99 -59.90
C ILE A 16 -18.44 -23.15 -59.85
N GLN A 17 -17.29 -23.82 -59.65
CA GLN A 17 -15.91 -23.28 -59.61
C GLN A 17 -15.14 -23.58 -60.94
N PRO A 18 -13.79 -23.57 -61.00
CA PRO A 18 -12.84 -22.44 -61.06
C PRO A 18 -11.98 -22.46 -62.36
N HIS A 19 -10.94 -21.60 -62.48
CA HIS A 19 -9.53 -21.98 -62.80
C HIS A 19 -8.65 -20.81 -63.33
N HIS A 20 -7.32 -20.97 -63.12
CA HIS A 20 -6.15 -20.30 -63.74
C HIS A 20 -5.64 -18.92 -63.23
N GLU A 21 -4.56 -18.97 -62.44
CA GLU A 21 -3.49 -17.95 -62.38
C GLU A 21 -2.46 -18.17 -63.53
N PRO A 22 -1.48 -17.25 -63.73
CA PRO A 22 -0.18 -17.45 -63.07
C PRO A 22 0.60 -16.19 -62.61
N LEU A 23 1.36 -16.36 -61.51
CA LEU A 23 2.72 -15.87 -61.13
C LEU A 23 3.22 -14.47 -61.65
N TRP A 24 4.05 -13.69 -60.93
CA TRP A 24 5.25 -14.04 -60.14
C TRP A 24 5.52 -12.99 -59.01
N ASP A 25 5.82 -13.49 -57.80
CA ASP A 25 7.02 -13.23 -56.95
C ASP A 25 7.45 -11.79 -56.55
N ASN A 26 8.17 -11.53 -55.44
CA ASN A 26 8.65 -12.28 -54.25
C ASN A 26 9.01 -11.23 -53.15
N PHE A 27 9.54 -11.45 -51.94
CA PHE A 27 10.00 -12.57 -51.08
C PHE A 27 9.60 -12.13 -49.64
N ALA A 28 9.00 -12.91 -48.72
CA ALA A 28 9.52 -14.05 -47.94
C ALA A 28 10.91 -13.78 -47.28
N SER A 29 11.10 -13.98 -45.98
CA SER A 29 11.03 -15.31 -45.37
C SER A 29 10.64 -15.32 -43.89
N SER A 30 9.92 -16.37 -43.53
CA SER A 30 9.58 -16.80 -42.17
C SER A 30 10.58 -17.83 -41.65
N VAL A 31 10.50 -18.16 -40.35
CA VAL A 31 10.54 -19.56 -39.90
C VAL A 31 9.50 -19.76 -38.80
N ALA A 32 8.71 -20.83 -38.88
CA ALA A 32 7.72 -21.24 -37.88
C ALA A 32 8.15 -22.54 -37.17
N PHE A 33 7.55 -22.82 -36.01
CA PHE A 33 7.80 -24.04 -35.23
C PHE A 33 7.08 -25.27 -35.82
N PRO A 34 7.70 -26.47 -35.79
CA PRO A 34 7.02 -27.73 -36.06
C PRO A 34 6.49 -28.38 -34.77
N THR A 35 5.31 -29.00 -34.86
CA THR A 35 4.79 -29.96 -33.88
C THR A 35 5.17 -31.39 -34.25
N SER A 36 5.51 -32.23 -33.26
CA SER A 36 5.42 -33.69 -33.42
C SER A 36 5.11 -34.35 -32.08
N VAL A 37 4.35 -35.43 -32.12
CA VAL A 37 3.97 -36.25 -30.95
C VAL A 37 4.76 -37.55 -30.99
N ASN A 38 5.41 -37.91 -29.88
CA ASN A 38 5.83 -39.29 -29.60
C ASN A 38 5.92 -39.50 -28.08
N SER A 39 5.73 -40.74 -27.64
CA SER A 39 5.48 -41.11 -26.24
C SER A 39 6.53 -42.06 -25.66
N VAL A 40 6.52 -42.20 -24.32
CA VAL A 40 7.22 -43.22 -23.48
C VAL A 40 8.70 -42.90 -23.13
N PRO A 41 9.21 -43.16 -21.90
CA PRO A 41 8.55 -43.38 -20.58
C PRO A 41 8.97 -42.36 -19.49
N ARG A 42 8.35 -42.46 -18.31
CA ARG A 42 8.76 -41.74 -17.08
C ARG A 42 10.21 -42.06 -16.68
N GLN A 43 11.02 -41.02 -16.42
CA GLN A 43 12.09 -41.07 -15.44
C GLN A 43 11.76 -40.13 -14.28
N THR A 44 11.56 -40.71 -13.09
CA THR A 44 11.48 -39.99 -11.82
C THR A 44 12.86 -39.48 -11.43
N VAL A 45 13.15 -38.22 -11.75
CA VAL A 45 14.28 -37.50 -11.15
C VAL A 45 13.80 -36.90 -9.84
N GLU A 46 13.98 -37.63 -8.74
CA GLU A 46 13.85 -37.10 -7.38
C GLU A 46 14.99 -36.10 -7.11
N ASN A 47 14.87 -34.87 -7.62
CA ASN A 47 15.69 -33.77 -7.14
C ASN A 47 15.17 -33.33 -5.77
N ARG A 48 15.78 -33.92 -4.73
CA ARG A 48 15.60 -33.57 -3.32
C ARG A 48 15.88 -32.08 -3.08
N CYS A 49 14.83 -31.25 -3.13
CA CYS A 49 14.82 -29.95 -2.45
C CYS A 49 14.12 -30.17 -1.11
N VAL A 50 14.91 -30.32 -0.06
CA VAL A 50 14.44 -30.65 1.29
C VAL A 50 14.07 -29.35 2.01
N ASN A 51 12.93 -29.37 2.71
CA ASN A 51 12.38 -28.31 3.57
C ASN A 51 11.92 -27.03 2.84
N LEU A 52 10.71 -27.09 2.29
CA LEU A 52 9.88 -25.92 1.97
C LEU A 52 8.66 -25.81 2.92
N GLU A 53 8.75 -26.44 4.09
CA GLU A 53 7.86 -26.23 5.24
C GLU A 53 8.59 -25.27 6.19
N ARG A 54 8.33 -23.97 6.00
CA ARG A 54 8.86 -22.90 6.84
C ARG A 54 7.64 -22.28 7.52
N ASN A 55 7.44 -22.54 8.81
CA ASN A 55 6.37 -21.88 9.56
C ASN A 55 6.56 -20.37 9.45
N GLU A 56 5.53 -19.67 9.00
CA GLU A 56 5.65 -18.27 8.62
C GLU A 56 5.47 -17.35 9.81
N LEU A 57 6.14 -16.19 9.76
CA LEU A 57 6.07 -15.23 10.85
C LEU A 57 4.63 -14.76 11.08
N SER A 58 3.85 -14.60 10.01
CA SER A 58 2.43 -14.24 10.07
C SER A 58 1.58 -15.27 10.84
N GLU A 59 1.64 -16.54 10.41
CA GLU A 59 0.91 -17.66 11.03
C GLU A 59 1.37 -17.89 12.48
N TRP A 60 2.68 -17.78 12.73
CA TRP A 60 3.24 -17.96 14.05
C TRP A 60 2.86 -16.83 15.01
N VAL A 61 2.90 -15.57 14.57
CA VAL A 61 2.38 -14.44 15.37
C VAL A 61 0.89 -14.65 15.63
N GLU A 62 0.08 -15.13 14.66
CA GLU A 62 -1.34 -15.47 14.88
C GLU A 62 -1.53 -16.48 16.01
N GLN A 63 -0.74 -17.56 16.02
CA GLN A 63 -0.78 -18.57 17.07
C GLN A 63 -0.41 -17.99 18.46
N VAL A 64 0.65 -17.20 18.56
CA VAL A 64 1.11 -16.64 19.85
C VAL A 64 0.20 -15.53 20.37
N THR A 65 -0.24 -14.62 19.50
CA THR A 65 -1.27 -13.61 19.85
C THR A 65 -2.50 -14.30 20.45
N LYS A 66 -2.99 -15.35 19.80
CA LYS A 66 -4.19 -16.07 20.26
C LYS A 66 -3.98 -16.68 21.64
N GLN A 67 -2.86 -17.36 21.86
CA GLN A 67 -2.52 -17.94 23.16
C GLN A 67 -2.48 -16.88 24.28
N LEU A 68 -1.86 -15.72 24.02
CA LEU A 68 -1.79 -14.63 25.00
C LEU A 68 -3.14 -13.94 25.25
N ILE A 69 -4.05 -13.91 24.27
CA ILE A 69 -5.42 -13.42 24.47
C ILE A 69 -6.22 -14.40 25.34
N ASP A 70 -6.07 -15.71 25.11
CA ASP A 70 -6.74 -16.76 25.89
C ASP A 70 -6.23 -16.81 27.36
N ASP A 71 -5.00 -16.34 27.63
CA ASP A 71 -4.39 -16.23 28.96
C ASP A 71 -4.78 -14.94 29.74
N LEU A 72 -5.54 -14.01 29.15
CA LEU A 72 -5.99 -12.79 29.85
C LEU A 72 -7.17 -13.08 30.82
N PRO A 73 -7.23 -12.43 32.01
CA PRO A 73 -8.38 -12.53 32.89
C PRO A 73 -9.66 -11.99 32.22
N PRO A 74 -10.84 -12.60 32.45
CA PRO A 74 -12.08 -12.08 31.91
C PRO A 74 -12.41 -10.70 32.48
N GLU A 75 -12.74 -9.76 31.59
CA GLU A 75 -13.22 -8.41 31.91
C GLU A 75 -14.39 -8.45 32.91
N PRO A 76 -14.37 -7.65 34.00
CA PRO A 76 -15.46 -7.63 34.96
C PRO A 76 -16.73 -7.01 34.37
N GLU A 77 -17.84 -7.75 34.40
CA GLU A 77 -19.15 -7.29 33.92
C GLU A 77 -19.57 -5.96 34.58
N THR A 78 -19.66 -4.90 33.77
CA THR A 78 -20.14 -3.60 34.22
C THR A 78 -21.67 -3.62 34.36
N ARG A 79 -22.16 -3.72 35.60
CA ARG A 79 -23.57 -3.45 35.91
C ARG A 79 -23.86 -1.95 35.76
N PRO A 80 -25.03 -1.57 35.20
CA PRO A 80 -25.44 -0.19 35.15
C PRO A 80 -26.03 0.24 36.49
N ASP A 81 -25.68 1.42 37.01
CA ASP A 81 -26.58 2.17 37.88
C ASP A 81 -26.33 3.70 37.89
N HIS A 82 -27.45 4.38 37.68
CA HIS A 82 -27.84 5.78 37.87
C HIS A 82 -26.91 6.85 38.52
N SER A 83 -26.64 7.87 37.70
CA SER A 83 -26.78 9.32 37.97
C SER A 83 -26.82 9.88 39.42
N SER A 84 -25.90 10.79 39.72
CA SER A 84 -26.13 11.95 40.61
C SER A 84 -25.29 13.16 40.18
N SER A 85 -25.85 14.37 40.34
CA SER A 85 -25.33 15.66 39.84
C SER A 85 -24.81 16.58 40.97
N LEU A 86 -24.28 17.76 40.58
CA LEU A 86 -23.88 18.93 41.43
C LEU A 86 -22.51 18.80 42.12
N GLN A 87 -21.68 19.84 42.30
CA GLN A 87 -21.54 21.19 41.68
C GLN A 87 -20.15 21.76 42.07
N ASP A 88 -19.68 22.81 41.37
CA ASP A 88 -18.73 23.89 41.76
C ASP A 88 -17.49 23.55 42.66
N ALA A 89 -16.26 23.98 42.35
CA ALA A 89 -15.92 25.39 42.18
C ALA A 89 -14.46 25.64 41.71
N ASP A 90 -14.25 26.91 41.38
CA ASP A 90 -13.02 27.72 41.42
C ASP A 90 -12.01 27.74 40.26
N THR A 91 -11.74 29.01 39.91
CA THR A 91 -10.89 29.50 38.83
C THR A 91 -9.64 30.11 39.45
N SER A 92 -8.47 29.94 38.82
CA SER A 92 -7.31 30.78 39.15
C SER A 92 -6.53 31.13 37.90
N THR A 93 -6.91 32.27 37.33
CA THR A 93 -6.16 32.97 36.30
C THR A 93 -4.91 33.58 36.91
N MET A 94 -3.71 33.21 36.44
CA MET A 94 -2.51 34.03 36.65
C MET A 94 -1.98 34.53 35.31
N VAL A 95 -1.92 35.85 35.20
CA VAL A 95 -1.23 36.60 34.15
C VAL A 95 0.25 36.64 34.51
N CYS A 96 1.13 36.39 33.54
CA CYS A 96 2.51 36.87 33.57
C CYS A 96 2.85 37.50 32.23
N ASP A 97 3.61 38.60 32.32
CA ASP A 97 3.74 39.63 31.31
C ASP A 97 4.92 39.37 30.36
N ASP A 98 4.87 39.93 29.16
CA ASP A 98 5.99 39.95 28.23
C ASP A 98 7.08 40.91 28.73
N SER A 99 8.36 40.52 28.66
CA SER A 99 9.44 41.37 28.06
C SER A 99 10.87 40.84 28.26
N PHE A 100 11.72 41.23 27.30
CA PHE A 100 13.19 41.24 27.27
C PHE A 100 13.98 39.95 26.98
N GLY A 101 14.68 39.98 25.83
CA GLY A 101 16.15 39.97 25.89
C GLY A 101 16.86 38.80 25.21
N ALA A 102 17.05 38.88 23.88
CA ALA A 102 18.02 38.03 23.19
C ALA A 102 19.47 38.51 23.43
N PRO A 103 20.44 37.57 23.55
CA PRO A 103 21.85 37.85 23.26
C PRO A 103 22.34 37.09 22.02
N LEU A 104 23.21 37.74 21.24
CA LEU A 104 23.91 37.18 20.07
C LEU A 104 25.36 36.79 20.42
N LEU A 105 25.97 36.01 19.51
CA LEU A 105 27.42 35.76 19.32
C LEU A 105 28.10 34.71 20.22
N PRO A 106 29.28 34.15 19.82
CA PRO A 106 29.97 34.24 18.52
C PRO A 106 30.24 32.88 17.84
N ALA A 107 30.75 32.92 16.60
CA ALA A 107 31.29 31.75 15.90
C ALA A 107 32.70 31.36 16.39
N GLY A 108 33.05 30.08 16.29
CA GLY A 108 34.40 29.55 16.57
C GLY A 108 34.73 28.34 15.70
N ASP A 109 35.89 28.37 15.05
CA ASP A 109 36.38 27.35 14.12
C ASP A 109 36.77 26.02 14.78
N PHE A 110 36.40 24.89 14.18
CA PHE A 110 37.09 23.61 14.38
C PHE A 110 37.27 22.79 13.08
N SER A 111 38.49 22.89 12.53
CA SER A 111 39.32 21.79 12.01
C SER A 111 38.73 20.71 11.08
N ARG A 112 39.16 20.74 9.80
CA ARG A 112 38.95 19.68 8.80
C ARG A 112 39.85 18.44 9.03
N PRO A 113 39.35 17.20 8.80
CA PRO A 113 40.20 16.04 8.55
C PRO A 113 40.94 16.11 7.19
N ARG A 114 42.13 15.52 7.12
CA ARG A 114 43.03 15.56 5.94
C ARG A 114 42.63 14.59 4.83
N LYS A 115 42.90 14.98 3.57
CA LYS A 115 42.89 14.07 2.41
C LYS A 115 44.05 13.07 2.51
N ILE A 116 43.76 11.77 2.33
CA ILE A 116 44.78 10.75 2.03
C ILE A 116 44.87 10.59 0.51
N ARG A 117 46.10 10.44 -0.01
CA ARG A 117 46.38 10.34 -1.45
C ARG A 117 45.99 8.96 -2.01
N ARG A 118 45.47 8.94 -3.25
CA ARG A 118 45.49 7.74 -4.09
C ARG A 118 46.94 7.44 -4.51
N SER A 119 47.40 6.21 -4.35
CA SER A 119 48.56 5.66 -5.06
C SER A 119 48.07 4.67 -6.10
N VAL A 120 48.47 4.88 -7.36
CA VAL A 120 48.28 3.92 -8.45
C VAL A 120 49.35 2.85 -8.30
N LEU A 121 48.95 1.57 -8.31
CA LEU A 121 49.82 0.47 -8.70
C LEU A 121 49.02 -0.44 -9.64
N ASP A 122 49.64 -0.69 -10.79
CA ASP A 122 49.25 -1.67 -11.80
C ASP A 122 50.08 -2.94 -11.58
N CYS A 123 49.49 -4.10 -11.84
CA CYS A 123 50.14 -5.37 -12.20
C CYS A 123 49.07 -6.47 -12.32
N GLY A 124 49.11 -7.23 -13.42
CA GLY A 124 48.24 -8.37 -13.66
C GLY A 124 48.95 -9.72 -13.54
N ALA A 125 48.44 -10.69 -14.32
CA ALA A 125 48.78 -12.12 -14.36
C ALA A 125 48.14 -12.96 -13.24
N GLY A 126 47.66 -14.15 -13.60
CA GLY A 126 46.85 -15.00 -12.74
C GLY A 126 47.60 -16.22 -12.21
N GLU A 127 46.96 -16.90 -11.26
CA GLU A 127 47.30 -18.25 -10.81
C GLU A 127 46.01 -19.03 -10.56
N GLU A 128 45.98 -20.29 -11.02
CA GLU A 128 44.87 -21.22 -10.79
C GLU A 128 44.94 -21.77 -9.35
N LEU A 129 43.80 -21.85 -8.65
CA LEU A 129 43.70 -22.56 -7.38
C LEU A 129 42.72 -23.72 -7.49
N GLN A 130 43.28 -24.94 -7.46
CA GLN A 130 42.56 -26.21 -7.44
C GLN A 130 41.70 -26.34 -6.17
N TRP A 131 40.43 -26.71 -6.36
CA TRP A 131 39.56 -27.14 -5.27
C TRP A 131 39.79 -28.62 -4.98
N SER A 132 40.38 -28.93 -3.83
CA SER A 132 40.49 -30.30 -3.33
C SER A 132 39.15 -30.77 -2.76
N ASN A 133 38.54 -31.77 -3.40
CA ASN A 133 37.31 -32.39 -2.93
C ASN A 133 37.58 -33.26 -1.69
N ASN A 134 37.16 -32.81 -0.50
CA ASN A 134 36.76 -33.67 0.62
C ASN A 134 36.14 -32.80 1.75
N GLU A 135 34.80 -32.82 1.89
CA GLU A 135 34.03 -32.67 3.15
C GLU A 135 32.49 -32.53 2.89
N LEU A 136 31.92 -33.43 2.08
CA LEU A 136 30.47 -33.40 1.77
C LEU A 136 29.61 -34.12 2.83
N GLY A 137 29.82 -33.81 4.12
CA GLY A 137 29.18 -34.53 5.23
C GLY A 137 28.72 -33.71 6.43
N ASN A 138 29.14 -32.44 6.57
CA ASN A 138 28.92 -31.65 7.80
C ASN A 138 28.14 -30.33 7.60
N VAL A 139 27.81 -29.98 6.36
CA VAL A 139 27.20 -28.68 6.02
C VAL A 139 25.70 -28.62 6.38
N ASN A 140 24.98 -29.74 6.27
CA ASN A 140 23.53 -29.79 6.53
C ASN A 140 23.21 -29.60 8.02
N ASN A 141 23.86 -30.36 8.91
CA ASN A 141 23.63 -30.28 10.36
C ASN A 141 23.96 -28.90 10.95
N VAL A 142 24.96 -28.19 10.41
CA VAL A 142 25.30 -26.82 10.83
C VAL A 142 24.25 -25.81 10.35
N SER A 143 23.66 -26.04 9.17
CA SER A 143 22.63 -25.18 8.60
C SER A 143 21.30 -25.32 9.36
N GLU A 144 20.88 -26.54 9.68
CA GLU A 144 19.67 -26.81 10.49
C GLU A 144 19.80 -26.28 11.92
N ASN A 145 20.93 -26.53 12.61
CA ASN A 145 21.15 -25.98 13.96
C ASN A 145 21.24 -24.45 13.99
N LYS A 146 21.68 -23.81 12.89
CA LYS A 146 21.68 -22.36 12.77
C LYS A 146 20.28 -21.80 12.49
N LEU A 147 19.46 -22.53 11.74
CA LEU A 147 18.07 -22.16 11.45
C LEU A 147 17.23 -22.20 12.73
N ASN A 148 17.24 -23.32 13.46
CA ASN A 148 16.48 -23.49 14.70
C ASN A 148 16.81 -22.40 15.75
N ARG A 149 18.07 -21.97 15.84
CA ARG A 149 18.49 -20.88 16.74
C ARG A 149 18.01 -19.49 16.31
N LEU A 150 17.90 -19.24 15.01
CA LEU A 150 17.34 -17.98 14.49
C LEU A 150 15.84 -17.90 14.77
N ASP A 151 15.17 -19.05 14.70
CA ASP A 151 13.75 -19.15 15.02
C ASP A 151 13.55 -18.95 16.54
N GLU A 152 14.26 -19.69 17.42
CA GLU A 152 14.23 -19.50 18.89
C GLU A 152 14.50 -18.04 19.33
N GLN A 153 15.49 -17.38 18.72
CA GLN A 153 15.78 -15.96 18.98
C GLN A 153 14.61 -15.07 18.54
N GLY A 154 13.96 -15.38 17.41
CA GLY A 154 12.74 -14.72 16.96
C GLY A 154 11.57 -14.88 17.95
N LEU A 155 11.38 -16.10 18.50
CA LEU A 155 10.36 -16.36 19.52
C LEU A 155 10.56 -15.45 20.73
N SER A 156 11.77 -15.46 21.30
CA SER A 156 12.11 -14.67 22.50
C SER A 156 11.92 -13.17 22.27
N LEU A 157 12.35 -12.65 21.12
CA LEU A 157 12.19 -11.25 20.76
C LEU A 157 10.73 -10.82 20.65
N ILE A 158 9.85 -11.66 20.09
CA ILE A 158 8.45 -11.31 19.91
C ILE A 158 7.65 -11.51 21.19
N THR A 159 7.96 -12.52 22.02
CA THR A 159 7.39 -12.64 23.38
C THR A 159 7.67 -11.38 24.20
N LEU A 160 8.92 -10.91 24.23
CA LEU A 160 9.31 -9.68 24.94
C LEU A 160 8.65 -8.42 24.31
N LEU A 161 8.39 -8.41 23.00
CA LEU A 161 7.65 -7.34 22.32
C LEU A 161 6.18 -7.30 22.75
N LEU A 162 5.54 -8.47 22.91
CA LEU A 162 4.16 -8.64 23.35
C LEU A 162 4.01 -8.25 24.83
N GLU A 163 4.91 -8.73 25.70
CA GLU A 163 5.00 -8.31 27.11
C GLU A 163 5.16 -6.79 27.24
N CYS A 164 6.01 -6.18 26.40
CA CYS A 164 6.16 -4.73 26.32
C CYS A 164 4.86 -4.01 25.91
N ALA A 165 4.10 -4.55 24.95
CA ALA A 165 2.83 -3.95 24.56
C ALA A 165 1.79 -4.03 25.68
N VAL A 166 1.74 -5.14 26.43
CA VAL A 166 0.89 -5.28 27.63
C VAL A 166 1.30 -4.27 28.72
N ALA A 167 2.61 -4.12 29.00
CA ALA A 167 3.09 -3.12 29.96
C ALA A 167 2.70 -1.68 29.56
N ILE A 168 2.74 -1.34 28.26
CA ILE A 168 2.26 -0.06 27.74
C ILE A 168 0.75 0.10 27.87
N SER A 169 -0.04 -0.98 27.67
CA SER A 169 -1.51 -0.88 27.74
C SER A 169 -2.02 -0.66 29.17
N VAL A 170 -1.30 -1.14 30.18
CA VAL A 170 -1.60 -0.92 31.61
C VAL A 170 -0.85 0.26 32.24
N ASP A 171 -0.29 1.15 31.41
CA ASP A 171 0.49 2.35 31.79
C ASP A 171 1.72 2.09 32.69
N ASN A 172 2.25 0.86 32.70
CA ASN A 172 3.54 0.54 33.33
C ASN A 172 4.71 0.95 32.42
N LEU A 173 4.81 2.26 32.16
CA LEU A 173 5.77 2.85 31.23
C LEU A 173 7.23 2.65 31.67
N GLY A 174 7.49 2.50 32.97
CA GLY A 174 8.82 2.22 33.51
C GLY A 174 9.34 0.85 33.06
N GLU A 175 8.51 -0.19 33.18
CA GLU A 175 8.92 -1.55 32.80
C GLU A 175 8.84 -1.77 31.29
N ALA A 176 7.89 -1.14 30.60
CA ALA A 176 7.91 -1.03 29.15
C ALA A 176 9.23 -0.45 28.64
N HIS A 177 9.70 0.66 29.23
CA HIS A 177 10.98 1.26 28.85
C HIS A 177 12.18 0.34 29.10
N ARG A 178 12.19 -0.45 30.19
CA ARG A 178 13.24 -1.45 30.42
C ARG A 178 13.27 -2.50 29.31
N MET A 179 12.13 -3.08 28.97
CA MET A 179 12.02 -4.09 27.90
C MET A 179 12.39 -3.50 26.52
N LEU A 180 12.06 -2.24 26.26
CA LEU A 180 12.45 -1.56 25.01
C LEU A 180 13.96 -1.33 24.90
N LEU A 181 14.66 -1.08 26.00
CA LEU A 181 16.14 -1.00 26.02
C LEU A 181 16.79 -2.35 25.73
N GLU A 182 16.16 -3.45 26.14
CA GLU A 182 16.59 -4.82 25.86
C GLU A 182 16.34 -5.19 24.38
N LEU A 183 15.11 -4.99 23.89
CA LEU A 183 14.73 -5.20 22.49
C LEU A 183 15.60 -4.41 21.51
N THR A 184 15.91 -3.14 21.81
CA THR A 184 16.76 -2.29 20.95
C THR A 184 18.24 -2.65 20.96
N GLN A 185 18.70 -3.47 21.92
CA GLN A 185 20.04 -4.07 21.91
C GLN A 185 20.08 -5.40 21.14
N MET A 186 18.98 -6.15 21.13
CA MET A 186 18.90 -7.49 20.56
C MET A 186 18.41 -7.56 19.11
N ALA A 187 17.69 -6.55 18.61
CA ALA A 187 17.05 -6.56 17.30
C ALA A 187 17.60 -5.50 16.32
N SER A 188 17.96 -5.92 15.10
CA SER A 188 18.53 -5.07 14.05
C SER A 188 17.60 -4.87 12.84
N PRO A 189 17.44 -3.63 12.32
CA PRO A 189 16.73 -3.37 11.05
C PRO A 189 17.51 -3.84 9.81
N TYR A 190 18.72 -4.38 9.98
CA TYR A 190 19.55 -4.97 8.93
C TYR A 190 19.71 -6.49 9.07
N ALA A 191 18.96 -7.11 9.99
CA ALA A 191 19.01 -8.55 10.20
C ALA A 191 18.62 -9.36 8.95
N ALA A 192 19.09 -10.59 8.88
CA ALA A 192 18.65 -11.55 7.88
C ALA A 192 17.23 -12.09 8.17
N SER A 193 16.84 -12.15 9.45
CA SER A 193 15.50 -12.56 9.87
C SER A 193 14.50 -11.42 9.69
N CYS A 194 13.35 -11.71 9.06
CA CYS A 194 12.23 -10.76 8.97
C CYS A 194 11.65 -10.45 10.37
N ALA A 195 11.56 -11.46 11.23
CA ALA A 195 11.08 -11.33 12.62
C ALA A 195 11.86 -10.28 13.41
N GLU A 196 13.19 -10.36 13.36
CA GLU A 196 14.08 -9.43 14.05
C GLU A 196 13.93 -7.99 13.51
N ARG A 197 13.75 -7.82 12.19
CA ARG A 197 13.50 -6.50 11.59
C ARG A 197 12.17 -5.92 12.04
N VAL A 198 11.10 -6.73 12.05
CA VAL A 198 9.77 -6.33 12.55
C VAL A 198 9.88 -5.88 14.00
N VAL A 199 10.51 -6.68 14.86
CA VAL A 199 10.76 -6.34 16.27
C VAL A 199 11.53 -5.02 16.40
N ALA A 200 12.61 -4.83 15.64
CA ALA A 200 13.39 -3.58 15.68
C ALA A 200 12.54 -2.34 15.35
N TYR A 201 11.64 -2.42 14.37
CA TYR A 201 10.78 -1.31 13.99
C TYR A 201 9.60 -1.10 14.95
N PHE A 202 9.00 -2.18 15.49
CA PHE A 202 7.95 -2.08 16.52
C PHE A 202 8.51 -1.55 17.85
N ALA A 203 9.67 -2.04 18.32
CA ALA A 203 10.34 -1.50 19.50
C ALA A 203 10.66 -0.01 19.33
N LYS A 204 11.16 0.41 18.16
CA LYS A 204 11.41 1.83 17.87
C LYS A 204 10.13 2.67 17.92
N ALA A 205 9.01 2.17 17.38
CA ALA A 205 7.72 2.84 17.42
C ALA A 205 7.14 2.94 18.85
N MET A 206 7.22 1.86 19.62
CA MET A 206 6.78 1.82 21.02
C MET A 206 7.64 2.70 21.92
N SER A 207 8.97 2.75 21.72
CA SER A 207 9.84 3.74 22.36
C SER A 207 9.40 5.17 22.05
N SER A 208 9.04 5.49 20.80
CA SER A 208 8.50 6.82 20.48
C SER A 208 7.18 7.08 21.22
N ARG A 209 6.29 6.09 21.33
CA ARG A 209 5.06 6.21 22.13
C ARG A 209 5.36 6.51 23.60
N VAL A 210 6.20 5.72 24.26
CA VAL A 210 6.54 5.87 25.69
C VAL A 210 7.15 7.25 25.98
N ILE A 211 8.12 7.70 25.17
CA ILE A 211 8.70 9.04 25.29
C ILE A 211 7.65 10.13 25.09
N ASN A 212 6.77 10.00 24.10
CA ASN A 212 5.70 10.98 23.85
C ASN A 212 4.66 11.01 24.98
N SER A 213 4.40 9.88 25.68
CA SER A 213 3.55 9.83 26.88
C SER A 213 4.12 10.68 28.02
N TRP A 214 5.44 10.64 28.24
CA TRP A 214 6.10 11.45 29.26
C TRP A 214 6.21 12.94 28.89
N LEU A 215 6.40 13.25 27.61
CA LEU A 215 6.56 14.62 27.13
C LEU A 215 5.23 15.35 26.85
N GLY A 216 4.12 14.62 26.67
CA GLY A 216 2.85 15.18 26.21
C GLY A 216 2.86 15.67 24.74
N ILE A 217 3.95 15.42 23.99
CA ILE A 217 4.12 15.91 22.61
C ILE A 217 3.72 14.81 21.62
N CYS A 218 2.72 15.08 20.78
CA CYS A 218 2.18 14.08 19.85
C CYS A 218 2.27 14.43 18.36
N SER A 219 2.88 15.55 17.96
CA SER A 219 2.91 15.99 16.55
C SER A 219 3.96 15.25 15.69
N PRO A 220 3.59 14.64 14.54
CA PRO A 220 4.52 13.95 13.67
C PRO A 220 5.27 14.91 12.72
N LEU A 221 6.61 14.85 12.71
CA LEU A 221 7.43 15.51 11.67
C LEU A 221 7.47 14.65 10.41
N ILE A 222 6.94 15.15 9.28
CA ILE A 222 6.82 14.41 8.01
C ILE A 222 7.78 14.98 6.95
N ASN A 223 8.68 14.13 6.45
CA ASN A 223 9.48 14.42 5.26
C ASN A 223 8.83 13.76 4.05
N TYR A 224 7.89 14.47 3.41
CA TYR A 224 7.14 13.98 2.25
C TYR A 224 8.05 13.56 1.09
N LYS A 225 9.17 14.27 0.86
CA LYS A 225 10.13 13.91 -0.21
C LYS A 225 10.76 12.54 0.03
N THR A 226 11.09 12.20 1.28
CA THR A 226 11.59 10.85 1.63
C THR A 226 10.51 9.77 1.50
N VAL A 227 9.27 10.05 1.93
CA VAL A 227 8.12 9.14 1.76
C VAL A 227 7.88 8.86 0.27
N HIS A 228 7.86 9.92 -0.56
CA HIS A 228 7.72 9.83 -2.02
C HIS A 228 8.79 8.93 -2.67
N CYS A 229 10.07 9.10 -2.34
CA CYS A 229 11.14 8.25 -2.87
C CYS A 229 11.00 6.78 -2.43
N ALA A 230 10.56 6.54 -1.20
CA ALA A 230 10.35 5.18 -0.69
C ALA A 230 9.10 4.52 -1.30
N PHE A 231 8.02 5.26 -1.50
CA PHE A 231 6.79 4.83 -2.18
C PHE A 231 7.07 4.42 -3.63
N GLN A 232 7.90 5.20 -4.34
CA GLN A 232 8.34 4.83 -5.69
C GLN A 232 9.18 3.53 -5.69
N ALA A 233 10.07 3.35 -4.71
CA ALA A 233 10.82 2.11 -4.55
C ALA A 233 9.89 0.92 -4.29
N PHE A 234 8.91 1.06 -3.38
CA PHE A 234 7.92 0.04 -3.06
C PHE A 234 7.09 -0.35 -4.28
N ASN A 235 6.56 0.62 -5.03
CA ASN A 235 5.87 0.40 -6.30
C ASN A 235 6.72 -0.31 -7.37
N ASN A 236 8.05 -0.20 -7.32
CA ASN A 236 8.92 -0.86 -8.28
C ASN A 236 9.24 -2.31 -7.89
N VAL A 237 9.35 -2.60 -6.59
CA VAL A 237 9.76 -3.92 -6.10
C VAL A 237 8.58 -4.81 -5.70
N SER A 238 7.38 -4.28 -5.47
CA SER A 238 6.23 -5.01 -4.91
C SER A 238 4.92 -4.71 -5.66
N PRO A 239 3.98 -5.69 -5.77
CA PRO A 239 2.76 -5.52 -6.56
C PRO A 239 1.72 -4.58 -5.93
N PHE A 240 1.68 -4.38 -4.60
CA PHE A 240 0.54 -3.77 -3.91
C PHE A 240 0.11 -2.40 -4.47
N ILE A 241 1.06 -1.50 -4.71
CA ILE A 241 0.76 -0.17 -5.28
C ILE A 241 0.27 -0.26 -6.72
N LYS A 242 0.83 -1.17 -7.52
CA LYS A 242 0.37 -1.39 -8.90
C LYS A 242 -1.03 -2.00 -8.91
N PHE A 243 -1.29 -3.00 -8.07
CA PHE A 243 -2.62 -3.58 -7.88
C PHE A 243 -3.65 -2.49 -7.57
N ALA A 244 -3.39 -1.65 -6.56
CA ALA A 244 -4.25 -0.54 -6.19
C ALA A 244 -4.57 0.42 -7.36
N HIS A 245 -3.53 0.87 -8.07
CA HIS A 245 -3.68 1.78 -9.20
C HIS A 245 -4.42 1.15 -10.39
N PHE A 246 -4.05 -0.06 -10.80
CA PHE A 246 -4.57 -0.68 -12.02
C PHE A 246 -6.00 -1.19 -11.85
N THR A 247 -6.38 -1.75 -10.69
CA THR A 247 -7.79 -2.14 -10.43
C THR A 247 -8.71 -0.92 -10.31
N SER A 248 -8.24 0.15 -9.66
CA SER A 248 -8.98 1.42 -9.58
C SER A 248 -9.13 2.08 -10.95
N ASN A 249 -8.04 2.16 -11.72
CA ASN A 249 -8.07 2.71 -13.08
C ASN A 249 -9.03 1.95 -14.00
N GLN A 250 -9.16 0.62 -13.85
CA GLN A 250 -10.11 -0.17 -14.62
C GLN A 250 -11.57 0.17 -14.27
N ALA A 251 -11.91 0.28 -12.98
CA ALA A 251 -13.24 0.71 -12.55
C ALA A 251 -13.58 2.16 -12.98
N ILE A 252 -12.59 3.07 -12.92
CA ILE A 252 -12.73 4.45 -13.43
C ILE A 252 -12.94 4.46 -14.96
N LEU A 253 -12.17 3.64 -15.71
CA LEU A 253 -12.28 3.52 -17.16
C LEU A 253 -13.68 3.07 -17.60
N GLU A 254 -14.24 2.08 -16.90
CA GLU A 254 -15.59 1.57 -17.11
C GLU A 254 -16.65 2.63 -16.77
N ALA A 255 -16.52 3.33 -15.64
CA ALA A 255 -17.41 4.43 -15.26
C ALA A 255 -17.39 5.61 -16.25
N PHE A 256 -16.25 5.85 -16.90
CA PHE A 256 -16.03 6.88 -17.91
C PHE A 256 -16.34 6.42 -19.34
N HIS A 257 -16.88 5.22 -19.58
CA HIS A 257 -17.18 4.76 -20.94
C HIS A 257 -18.15 5.72 -21.67
N ARG A 258 -17.78 6.14 -22.89
CA ARG A 258 -18.51 7.14 -23.72
C ARG A 258 -18.82 8.46 -23.01
N ARG A 259 -17.89 8.97 -22.20
CA ARG A 259 -17.96 10.28 -21.55
C ARG A 259 -16.86 11.20 -22.07
N ASP A 260 -17.26 12.29 -22.72
CA ASP A 260 -16.35 13.25 -23.37
C ASP A 260 -15.73 14.24 -22.38
N ARG A 261 -16.33 14.39 -21.19
CA ARG A 261 -15.87 15.26 -20.12
C ARG A 261 -15.89 14.51 -18.79
N VAL A 262 -14.72 14.38 -18.18
CA VAL A 262 -14.53 13.61 -16.95
C VAL A 262 -13.76 14.43 -15.91
N HIS A 263 -14.11 14.26 -14.64
CA HIS A 263 -13.41 14.85 -13.51
C HIS A 263 -12.95 13.74 -12.57
N ILE A 264 -11.66 13.70 -12.26
CA ILE A 264 -11.08 12.81 -11.26
C ILE A 264 -10.76 13.64 -10.01
N ILE A 265 -11.16 13.18 -8.84
CA ILE A 265 -10.68 13.69 -7.55
C ILE A 265 -9.82 12.59 -6.91
N ASP A 266 -8.56 12.91 -6.64
CA ASP A 266 -7.63 12.02 -5.95
C ASP A 266 -7.37 12.56 -4.53
N LEU A 267 -7.71 11.75 -3.52
CA LEU A 267 -7.65 12.14 -2.11
C LEU A 267 -6.22 12.19 -1.54
N ASP A 268 -5.23 11.56 -2.20
CA ASP A 268 -3.82 11.77 -1.89
C ASP A 268 -2.94 11.43 -3.10
N ILE A 269 -2.76 12.41 -4.01
CA ILE A 269 -2.12 12.16 -5.31
C ILE A 269 -0.64 11.80 -5.22
N MET A 270 0.04 12.12 -4.11
CA MET A 270 1.49 11.98 -3.92
C MET A 270 2.33 12.53 -5.09
N GLN A 271 2.79 11.65 -5.99
CA GLN A 271 3.58 11.96 -7.22
C GLN A 271 2.81 11.66 -8.51
N GLY A 272 1.53 11.27 -8.42
CA GLY A 272 0.67 10.96 -9.55
C GLY A 272 1.01 9.67 -10.29
N LEU A 273 1.67 8.69 -9.65
CA LEU A 273 2.15 7.45 -10.30
C LEU A 273 1.04 6.62 -10.97
N GLN A 274 -0.21 6.73 -10.51
CA GLN A 274 -1.39 6.05 -11.06
C GLN A 274 -1.80 6.54 -12.45
N TRP A 275 -1.76 7.86 -12.64
CA TRP A 275 -2.51 8.54 -13.69
C TRP A 275 -1.94 8.41 -15.11
N PRO A 276 -0.62 8.31 -15.35
CA PRO A 276 -0.07 8.10 -16.70
C PRO A 276 -0.63 6.88 -17.43
N ALA A 277 -0.88 5.77 -16.73
CA ALA A 277 -1.46 4.57 -17.33
C ALA A 277 -2.91 4.82 -17.80
N LEU A 278 -3.73 5.46 -16.96
CA LEU A 278 -5.10 5.82 -17.33
C LEU A 278 -5.12 6.85 -18.46
N PHE A 279 -4.23 7.84 -18.46
CA PHE A 279 -4.16 8.86 -19.52
C PHE A 279 -3.81 8.24 -20.86
N HIS A 280 -2.91 7.25 -20.92
CA HIS A 280 -2.65 6.50 -22.16
C HIS A 280 -3.92 5.86 -22.70
N ILE A 281 -4.67 5.13 -21.86
CA ILE A 281 -5.88 4.41 -22.27
C ILE A 281 -7.00 5.38 -22.68
N LEU A 282 -7.17 6.50 -21.96
CA LEU A 282 -8.15 7.52 -22.31
C LEU A 282 -7.79 8.25 -23.61
N ALA A 283 -6.51 8.46 -23.92
CA ALA A 283 -6.07 9.09 -25.17
C ALA A 283 -6.28 8.21 -26.41
N THR A 284 -6.20 6.88 -26.26
CA THR A 284 -6.32 5.92 -27.37
C THR A 284 -7.72 5.33 -27.55
N ARG A 285 -8.74 5.91 -26.90
CA ARG A 285 -10.15 5.54 -27.08
C ARG A 285 -10.59 5.68 -28.54
N ILE A 286 -11.37 4.72 -29.01
CA ILE A 286 -11.94 4.71 -30.38
C ILE A 286 -12.90 5.89 -30.57
N GLU A 287 -13.62 6.28 -29.52
CA GLU A 287 -14.51 7.44 -29.50
C GLU A 287 -13.77 8.80 -29.47
N GLY A 288 -12.45 8.79 -29.29
CA GLY A 288 -11.62 9.98 -29.10
C GLY A 288 -11.27 10.26 -27.64
N ALA A 289 -10.23 11.08 -27.44
CA ALA A 289 -9.75 11.45 -26.12
C ALA A 289 -10.71 12.43 -25.41
N PRO A 290 -11.16 12.15 -24.17
CA PRO A 290 -12.00 13.06 -23.43
C PRO A 290 -11.23 14.27 -22.90
N HIS A 291 -11.94 15.33 -22.54
CA HIS A 291 -11.41 16.37 -21.66
C HIS A 291 -11.35 15.83 -20.23
N VAL A 292 -10.14 15.78 -19.66
CA VAL A 292 -9.87 15.29 -18.31
C VAL A 292 -9.54 16.47 -17.39
N ARG A 293 -10.42 16.75 -16.44
CA ARG A 293 -10.08 17.59 -15.28
C ARG A 293 -9.64 16.69 -14.13
N MET A 294 -8.64 17.10 -13.36
CA MET A 294 -8.22 16.38 -12.16
C MET A 294 -7.96 17.32 -10.99
N THR A 295 -8.56 17.02 -9.84
CA THR A 295 -8.28 17.64 -8.56
C THR A 295 -7.36 16.72 -7.76
N GLY A 296 -6.14 17.16 -7.48
CA GLY A 296 -5.17 16.41 -6.67
C GLY A 296 -5.07 17.01 -5.27
N MET A 297 -5.47 16.24 -4.26
CA MET A 297 -5.28 16.57 -2.84
C MET A 297 -3.89 16.15 -2.38
N GLY A 298 -3.35 16.80 -1.35
CA GLY A 298 -2.09 16.40 -0.70
C GLY A 298 -1.56 17.44 0.27
N SER A 299 -0.47 17.16 0.97
CA SER A 299 0.00 17.99 2.10
C SER A 299 0.96 19.14 1.74
N SER A 300 1.40 19.27 0.48
CA SER A 300 2.37 20.28 0.06
C SER A 300 2.04 20.86 -1.31
N MET A 301 1.76 22.16 -1.35
CA MET A 301 1.49 22.87 -2.61
C MET A 301 2.67 22.82 -3.60
N GLU A 302 3.92 22.84 -3.11
CA GLU A 302 5.13 22.68 -3.93
C GLU A 302 5.11 21.34 -4.70
N LEU A 303 4.85 20.24 -3.98
CA LEU A 303 4.83 18.89 -4.55
C LEU A 303 3.62 18.68 -5.47
N LEU A 304 2.47 19.25 -5.13
CA LEU A 304 1.26 19.21 -5.96
C LEU A 304 1.45 19.96 -7.28
N VAL A 305 2.06 21.15 -7.27
CA VAL A 305 2.33 21.94 -8.48
C VAL A 305 3.30 21.22 -9.41
N GLU A 306 4.37 20.61 -8.89
CA GLU A 306 5.30 19.84 -9.71
C GLU A 306 4.65 18.56 -10.27
N THR A 307 3.87 17.83 -9.48
CA THR A 307 3.08 16.67 -9.94
C THR A 307 2.09 17.05 -11.04
N GLY A 308 1.33 18.13 -10.84
CA GLY A 308 0.40 18.68 -11.83
C GLY A 308 1.07 19.08 -13.14
N LYS A 309 2.27 19.68 -13.06
CA LYS A 309 3.09 20.04 -14.22
C LYS A 309 3.60 18.81 -14.98
N GLN A 310 4.06 17.77 -14.27
CA GLN A 310 4.51 16.52 -14.90
C GLN A 310 3.35 15.82 -15.64
N LEU A 311 2.18 15.70 -14.99
CA LEU A 311 0.97 15.13 -15.57
C LEU A 311 0.45 15.97 -16.76
N SER A 312 0.47 17.30 -16.65
CA SER A 312 0.12 18.20 -17.76
C SER A 312 1.04 18.04 -18.97
N ASN A 313 2.35 17.91 -18.73
CA ASN A 313 3.32 17.70 -19.80
C ASN A 313 3.16 16.31 -20.44
N PHE A 314 2.74 15.31 -19.67
CA PHE A 314 2.42 13.98 -20.18
C PHE A 314 1.14 13.98 -21.04
N ALA A 315 0.04 14.54 -20.54
CA ALA A 315 -1.22 14.67 -21.30
C ALA A 315 -1.03 15.44 -22.62
N LYS A 316 -0.23 16.51 -22.62
CA LYS A 316 0.15 17.24 -23.86
C LYS A 316 0.86 16.37 -24.88
N ARG A 317 1.75 15.46 -24.45
CA ARG A 317 2.41 14.49 -25.36
C ARG A 317 1.45 13.47 -25.96
N LEU A 318 0.32 13.21 -25.30
CA LEU A 318 -0.74 12.33 -25.79
C LEU A 318 -1.80 13.07 -26.63
N GLY A 319 -1.67 14.39 -26.83
CA GLY A 319 -2.69 15.20 -27.49
C GLY A 319 -4.00 15.36 -26.69
N MET A 320 -4.00 15.01 -25.40
CA MET A 320 -5.18 15.05 -24.54
C MET A 320 -5.44 16.46 -23.98
N SER A 321 -6.71 16.87 -23.96
CA SER A 321 -7.15 18.06 -23.24
C SER A 321 -7.19 17.78 -21.73
N PHE A 322 -6.30 18.41 -20.96
CA PHE A 322 -6.13 18.15 -19.54
C PHE A 322 -6.03 19.43 -18.70
N GLU A 323 -6.69 19.43 -17.55
CA GLU A 323 -6.65 20.51 -16.55
C GLU A 323 -6.38 19.93 -15.16
N PHE A 324 -5.43 20.53 -14.42
CA PHE A 324 -5.09 20.12 -13.06
C PHE A 324 -5.39 21.21 -12.02
N HIS A 325 -6.00 20.82 -10.90
CA HIS A 325 -6.37 21.68 -9.79
C HIS A 325 -5.78 21.16 -8.46
N PRO A 326 -4.67 21.74 -7.95
CA PRO A 326 -4.06 21.31 -6.70
C PRO A 326 -4.79 21.86 -5.47
N ILE A 327 -5.03 21.02 -4.46
CA ILE A 327 -5.58 21.45 -3.16
C ILE A 327 -4.68 20.94 -2.03
N ALA A 328 -3.96 21.86 -1.38
CA ALA A 328 -3.02 21.54 -0.30
C ALA A 328 -3.71 21.44 1.09
N LYS A 329 -4.69 20.55 1.23
CA LYS A 329 -5.48 20.31 2.45
C LYS A 329 -5.88 18.83 2.54
N LYS A 330 -6.29 18.37 3.73
CA LYS A 330 -7.00 17.09 3.87
C LYS A 330 -8.41 17.18 3.31
N PHE A 331 -8.95 16.07 2.83
CA PHE A 331 -10.24 16.08 2.14
C PHE A 331 -11.42 16.46 3.06
N GLY A 332 -11.51 15.93 4.28
CA GLY A 332 -12.53 16.32 5.27
C GLY A 332 -12.39 17.74 5.84
N GLU A 333 -11.37 18.51 5.41
CA GLU A 333 -11.11 19.89 5.82
C GLU A 333 -11.39 20.92 4.69
N ILE A 334 -11.97 20.49 3.56
CA ILE A 334 -12.36 21.38 2.46
C ILE A 334 -13.86 21.61 2.35
N ASP A 335 -14.22 22.77 1.82
CA ASP A 335 -15.58 23.06 1.37
C ASP A 335 -15.77 22.53 -0.05
N ILE A 336 -16.96 22.01 -0.37
CA ILE A 336 -17.29 21.51 -1.72
C ILE A 336 -17.12 22.57 -2.83
N SER A 337 -17.20 23.86 -2.49
CA SER A 337 -16.93 24.98 -3.41
C SER A 337 -15.49 24.98 -3.94
N MET A 338 -14.51 24.44 -3.18
CA MET A 338 -13.11 24.35 -3.59
C MET A 338 -12.91 23.35 -4.74
N ILE A 339 -13.80 22.36 -4.90
CA ILE A 339 -13.73 21.32 -5.94
C ILE A 339 -14.19 21.85 -7.32
N GLN A 340 -14.92 22.98 -7.34
CA GLN A 340 -15.41 23.67 -8.54
C GLN A 340 -16.14 22.73 -9.52
N LEU A 341 -17.19 22.05 -9.07
CA LEU A 341 -18.00 21.16 -9.90
C LEU A 341 -18.55 21.88 -11.15
N ARG A 342 -18.41 21.24 -12.32
CA ARG A 342 -18.91 21.75 -13.60
C ARG A 342 -20.01 20.84 -14.14
N ARG A 343 -21.08 21.44 -14.67
CA ARG A 343 -22.18 20.68 -15.30
C ARG A 343 -21.67 19.91 -16.52
N GLY A 344 -22.10 18.65 -16.64
CA GLY A 344 -21.76 17.76 -17.76
C GLY A 344 -20.47 16.95 -17.58
N GLU A 345 -19.73 17.12 -16.49
CA GLU A 345 -18.58 16.27 -16.17
C GLU A 345 -19.01 14.99 -15.43
N THR A 346 -18.47 13.85 -15.84
CA THR A 346 -18.63 12.59 -15.10
C THR A 346 -17.57 12.50 -14.01
N LEU A 347 -18.00 12.44 -12.75
CA LEU A 347 -17.11 12.50 -11.59
C LEU A 347 -16.67 11.10 -11.12
N ALA A 348 -15.37 10.89 -10.99
CA ALA A 348 -14.76 9.79 -10.25
C ALA A 348 -14.01 10.33 -9.01
N VAL A 349 -14.07 9.57 -7.92
CA VAL A 349 -13.28 9.80 -6.71
C VAL A 349 -12.35 8.59 -6.51
N HIS A 350 -11.08 8.83 -6.22
CA HIS A 350 -10.10 7.81 -5.92
C HIS A 350 -9.46 8.04 -4.55
N TRP A 351 -9.27 6.98 -3.79
CA TRP A 351 -8.45 6.97 -2.60
C TRP A 351 -7.75 5.62 -2.39
N LEU A 352 -6.42 5.67 -2.26
CA LEU A 352 -5.61 4.61 -1.68
C LEU A 352 -5.33 4.97 -0.21
N GLN A 353 -5.88 4.18 0.71
CA GLN A 353 -5.67 4.32 2.14
C GLN A 353 -4.26 3.84 2.54
N HIS A 354 -3.65 4.55 3.47
CA HIS A 354 -2.37 4.20 4.10
C HIS A 354 -2.31 4.80 5.51
N SER A 355 -1.28 4.44 6.28
CA SER A 355 -1.05 5.00 7.62
C SER A 355 0.18 5.92 7.69
N LEU A 356 0.68 6.44 6.56
CA LEU A 356 1.90 7.28 6.49
C LEU A 356 1.67 8.69 7.07
N TYR A 357 0.44 9.21 6.89
CA TYR A 357 -0.10 10.46 7.42
C TYR A 357 -1.63 10.51 7.19
N ASP A 358 -2.33 11.37 7.92
CA ASP A 358 -3.78 11.55 7.77
C ASP A 358 -4.12 12.41 6.53
N ALA A 359 -4.65 11.77 5.47
CA ALA A 359 -5.09 12.43 4.24
C ALA A 359 -6.58 12.86 4.27
N THR A 360 -7.43 12.17 5.05
CA THR A 360 -8.88 12.39 5.05
C THR A 360 -9.36 13.38 6.11
N GLY A 361 -8.62 13.63 7.18
CA GLY A 361 -9.13 14.44 8.31
C GLY A 361 -10.28 13.71 9.02
N PRO A 362 -11.28 14.42 9.57
CA PRO A 362 -12.43 13.76 10.17
C PRO A 362 -13.20 12.92 9.15
N ASP A 363 -13.26 11.60 9.36
CA ASP A 363 -13.79 10.65 8.37
C ASP A 363 -15.27 10.92 8.04
N TRP A 364 -16.07 11.31 9.04
CA TRP A 364 -17.47 11.70 8.85
C TRP A 364 -17.64 12.92 7.92
N LYS A 365 -16.68 13.85 7.88
CA LYS A 365 -16.70 14.99 6.94
C LYS A 365 -16.36 14.54 5.53
N THR A 366 -15.39 13.64 5.38
CA THR A 366 -15.05 13.02 4.09
C THR A 366 -16.23 12.24 3.51
N LEU A 367 -16.91 11.43 4.32
CA LEU A 367 -18.13 10.72 3.91
C LEU A 367 -19.23 11.69 3.45
N ARG A 368 -19.51 12.73 4.24
CA ARG A 368 -20.49 13.78 3.89
C ARG A 368 -20.12 14.51 2.59
N LEU A 369 -18.83 14.72 2.31
CA LEU A 369 -18.39 15.30 1.04
C LEU A 369 -18.64 14.34 -0.13
N PHE A 370 -18.41 13.03 0.02
CA PHE A 370 -18.78 12.06 -1.01
C PHE A 370 -20.29 12.12 -1.32
N GLU A 371 -21.13 12.19 -0.29
CA GLU A 371 -22.59 12.27 -0.44
C GLU A 371 -23.02 13.55 -1.19
N GLN A 372 -22.41 14.69 -0.86
CA GLN A 372 -22.67 15.97 -1.54
C GLN A 372 -22.13 16.01 -2.98
N LEU A 373 -21.05 15.28 -3.27
CA LEU A 373 -20.45 15.20 -4.60
C LEU A 373 -21.24 14.32 -5.57
N GLY A 374 -21.96 13.30 -5.05
CA GLY A 374 -22.71 12.34 -5.86
C GLY A 374 -21.90 11.68 -6.98
N PRO A 375 -20.66 11.19 -6.74
CA PRO A 375 -19.79 10.67 -7.79
C PRO A 375 -20.39 9.46 -8.52
N ARG A 376 -20.04 9.35 -9.82
CA ARG A 376 -20.40 8.20 -10.67
C ARG A 376 -19.68 6.94 -10.22
N VAL A 377 -18.43 7.07 -9.79
CA VAL A 377 -17.67 6.00 -9.14
C VAL A 377 -16.80 6.54 -8.01
N ILE A 378 -16.74 5.81 -6.90
CA ILE A 378 -15.69 5.92 -5.88
C ILE A 378 -14.86 4.65 -5.98
N THR A 379 -13.55 4.79 -6.16
CA THR A 379 -12.61 3.67 -6.06
C THR A 379 -11.82 3.81 -4.77
N LEU A 380 -11.91 2.78 -3.93
CA LEU A 380 -11.34 2.74 -2.60
C LEU A 380 -10.45 1.51 -2.52
N VAL A 381 -9.18 1.71 -2.18
CA VAL A 381 -8.25 0.63 -1.84
C VAL A 381 -7.84 0.78 -0.38
N GLU A 382 -8.28 -0.17 0.45
CA GLU A 382 -8.01 -0.21 1.88
C GLU A 382 -6.77 -1.08 2.14
N GLN A 383 -5.99 -0.71 3.16
CA GLN A 383 -5.11 -1.68 3.83
C GLN A 383 -6.00 -2.58 4.70
N ASP A 384 -5.79 -3.89 4.67
CA ASP A 384 -6.56 -4.85 5.46
C ASP A 384 -6.07 -4.88 6.92
N LEU A 385 -6.25 -3.73 7.58
CA LEU A 385 -5.81 -3.44 8.94
C LEU A 385 -6.93 -2.69 9.68
N SER A 386 -7.22 -3.04 10.93
CA SER A 386 -8.16 -2.24 11.74
C SER A 386 -7.47 -0.95 12.19
N HIS A 387 -7.88 0.18 11.62
CA HIS A 387 -7.32 1.50 11.94
C HIS A 387 -7.91 2.14 13.21
N GLY A 388 -8.93 1.53 13.82
CA GLY A 388 -9.52 1.96 15.10
C GLY A 388 -9.42 0.87 16.19
N GLY A 389 -9.73 1.24 17.43
CA GLY A 389 -9.60 0.37 18.62
C GLY A 389 -8.58 0.90 19.63
N VAL A 390 -8.39 0.18 20.73
CA VAL A 390 -7.40 0.55 21.77
C VAL A 390 -5.97 0.27 21.31
N PHE A 391 -4.97 0.64 22.11
CA PHE A 391 -3.55 0.44 21.73
C PHE A 391 -3.22 -1.02 21.42
N LEU A 392 -3.72 -1.96 22.23
CA LEU A 392 -3.41 -3.39 22.08
C LEU A 392 -4.03 -3.98 20.80
N ASP A 393 -5.30 -3.64 20.47
CA ASP A 393 -5.94 -4.01 19.19
C ASP A 393 -5.09 -3.61 17.98
N ARG A 394 -4.63 -2.35 17.98
CA ARG A 394 -3.83 -1.79 16.89
C ARG A 394 -2.43 -2.39 16.84
N PHE A 395 -1.84 -2.69 18.00
CA PHE A 395 -0.55 -3.39 18.08
C PHE A 395 -0.65 -4.79 17.51
N VAL A 396 -1.60 -5.60 17.97
CA VAL A 396 -1.84 -6.97 17.49
C VAL A 396 -2.11 -6.97 15.99
N GLY A 397 -3.13 -6.23 15.53
CA GLY A 397 -3.52 -6.20 14.12
C GLY A 397 -2.39 -5.74 13.20
N SER A 398 -1.60 -4.75 13.62
CA SER A 398 -0.45 -4.30 12.83
C SER A 398 0.72 -5.28 12.88
N LEU A 399 0.92 -6.02 13.97
CA LEU A 399 2.00 -7.00 14.07
C LEU A 399 1.83 -8.14 13.06
N HIS A 400 0.62 -8.68 12.89
CA HIS A 400 0.33 -9.67 11.83
C HIS A 400 0.52 -9.07 10.43
N TYR A 401 -0.10 -7.92 10.17
CA TYR A 401 -0.06 -7.25 8.87
C TYR A 401 1.38 -6.94 8.42
N TYR A 402 2.18 -6.32 9.31
CA TYR A 402 3.56 -5.98 8.96
C TYR A 402 4.50 -7.19 8.98
N SER A 403 4.25 -8.23 9.78
CA SER A 403 4.99 -9.50 9.66
C SER A 403 4.85 -10.08 8.25
N THR A 404 3.61 -10.18 7.76
CA THR A 404 3.28 -10.63 6.41
C THR A 404 3.93 -9.74 5.33
N MET A 405 3.90 -8.42 5.50
CA MET A 405 4.54 -7.48 4.56
C MET A 405 6.07 -7.64 4.53
N PHE A 406 6.71 -7.79 5.69
CA PHE A 406 8.17 -7.99 5.79
C PHE A 406 8.60 -9.34 5.23
N ASP A 407 7.81 -10.40 5.43
CA ASP A 407 8.02 -11.71 4.80
C ASP A 407 7.86 -11.64 3.28
N SER A 408 6.87 -10.91 2.77
CA SER A 408 6.72 -10.70 1.32
C SER A 408 7.96 -10.04 0.73
N LEU A 409 8.47 -8.94 1.33
CA LEU A 409 9.71 -8.27 0.91
C LEU A 409 10.94 -9.17 1.04
N GLY A 410 11.04 -9.91 2.15
CA GLY A 410 12.18 -10.78 2.46
C GLY A 410 12.27 -12.04 1.61
N ALA A 411 11.19 -12.43 0.94
CA ALA A 411 11.18 -13.57 0.02
C ALA A 411 11.98 -13.33 -1.27
N TYR A 412 12.30 -12.07 -1.61
CA TYR A 412 13.01 -11.73 -2.85
C TYR A 412 14.05 -10.59 -2.73
N LEU A 413 13.99 -9.76 -1.67
CA LEU A 413 15.02 -8.75 -1.39
C LEU A 413 16.01 -9.24 -0.33
N LEU A 414 17.30 -9.20 -0.67
CA LEU A 414 18.40 -9.51 0.25
C LEU A 414 18.40 -8.56 1.46
N ALA A 415 18.99 -9.00 2.56
CA ALA A 415 18.96 -8.28 3.83
C ALA A 415 19.65 -6.89 3.78
N ASP A 416 20.68 -6.78 2.93
CA ASP A 416 21.51 -5.60 2.67
C ASP A 416 21.00 -4.73 1.51
N ASP A 417 19.89 -5.09 0.86
CA ASP A 417 19.34 -4.31 -0.25
C ASP A 417 18.92 -2.89 0.22
N PRO A 418 19.44 -1.82 -0.41
CA PRO A 418 19.20 -0.45 0.02
C PRO A 418 17.77 0.04 -0.27
N ASN A 419 17.05 -0.58 -1.21
CA ASN A 419 15.62 -0.31 -1.43
C ASN A 419 14.78 -1.02 -0.36
N ARG A 420 15.12 -2.25 0.04
CA ARG A 420 14.47 -2.96 1.15
C ARG A 420 14.50 -2.11 2.42
N HIS A 421 15.69 -1.71 2.85
CA HIS A 421 15.83 -0.84 4.04
C HIS A 421 15.09 0.50 3.87
N ARG A 422 15.13 1.11 2.68
CA ARG A 422 14.39 2.36 2.40
C ARG A 422 12.88 2.18 2.54
N ILE A 423 12.32 1.07 2.06
CA ILE A 423 10.88 0.78 2.13
C ILE A 423 10.49 0.52 3.58
N GLU A 424 11.19 -0.39 4.25
CA GLU A 424 10.93 -0.75 5.65
C GLU A 424 11.06 0.46 6.59
N HIS A 425 12.11 1.28 6.46
CA HIS A 425 12.34 2.42 7.34
C HIS A 425 11.48 3.65 7.01
N CYS A 426 11.26 3.97 5.72
CA CYS A 426 10.61 5.22 5.34
C CYS A 426 9.10 5.09 5.06
N LEU A 427 8.60 3.86 4.82
CA LEU A 427 7.17 3.55 4.75
C LEU A 427 6.73 2.72 5.95
N LEU A 428 7.11 1.45 6.04
CA LEU A 428 6.46 0.49 6.96
C LEU A 428 6.63 0.91 8.42
N TYR A 429 7.84 1.24 8.86
CA TYR A 429 8.10 1.84 10.18
C TYR A 429 7.31 3.12 10.42
N ARG A 430 7.15 3.96 9.39
CA ARG A 430 6.41 5.22 9.53
C ARG A 430 4.92 4.96 9.80
N GLU A 431 4.35 3.98 9.11
CA GLU A 431 2.99 3.51 9.36
C GLU A 431 2.85 2.89 10.74
N ILE A 432 3.69 1.90 11.10
CA ILE A 432 3.73 1.27 12.43
C ILE A 432 3.82 2.35 13.53
N ASN A 433 4.74 3.30 13.39
CA ASN A 433 4.93 4.39 14.35
C ASN A 433 3.71 5.32 14.46
N ASN A 434 2.94 5.52 13.40
CA ASN A 434 1.70 6.29 13.47
C ASN A 434 0.59 5.46 14.13
N ILE A 435 0.41 4.19 13.74
CA ILE A 435 -0.61 3.28 14.28
C ILE A 435 -0.44 3.12 15.81
N LEU A 436 0.80 2.91 16.27
CA LEU A 436 1.13 2.70 17.68
C LEU A 436 1.20 4.01 18.50
N ALA A 437 1.19 5.18 17.86
CA ALA A 437 1.22 6.46 18.56
C ALA A 437 -0.03 6.70 19.43
N ILE A 438 0.08 7.68 20.33
CA ILE A 438 -1.06 8.24 21.06
C ILE A 438 -2.00 8.88 20.03
N GLY A 439 -3.29 8.51 20.07
CA GLY A 439 -4.27 8.88 19.04
C GLY A 439 -4.00 8.31 17.63
N GLY A 440 -3.14 7.29 17.51
CA GLY A 440 -2.82 6.66 16.23
C GLY A 440 -4.01 5.95 15.55
N PRO A 441 -4.04 5.83 14.21
CA PRO A 441 -2.99 6.25 13.26
C PRO A 441 -3.00 7.74 12.92
N ALA A 442 -4.12 8.44 13.11
CA ALA A 442 -4.29 9.82 12.66
C ALA A 442 -3.52 10.85 13.50
N ARG A 443 -3.32 10.57 14.80
CA ARG A 443 -2.69 11.45 15.81
C ARG A 443 -3.39 12.80 15.97
N SER A 444 -4.67 12.87 15.60
CA SER A 444 -5.53 14.07 15.65
C SER A 444 -6.45 14.13 16.87
N GLY A 445 -6.69 12.99 17.55
CA GLY A 445 -7.71 12.86 18.58
C GLY A 445 -9.14 12.63 18.05
N GLU A 446 -9.32 12.57 16.72
CA GLU A 446 -10.58 12.17 16.08
C GLU A 446 -10.61 10.65 15.88
N ASP A 447 -11.74 10.02 16.20
CA ASP A 447 -11.95 8.60 15.90
C ASP A 447 -12.01 8.36 14.37
N LYS A 448 -11.33 7.28 13.96
CA LYS A 448 -11.29 6.82 12.56
C LYS A 448 -12.25 5.65 12.35
N PHE A 449 -12.83 5.55 11.15
CA PHE A 449 -13.61 4.38 10.78
C PHE A 449 -12.71 3.13 10.76
N LYS A 450 -13.21 2.00 11.29
CA LYS A 450 -12.45 0.73 11.27
C LYS A 450 -12.25 0.22 9.85
N HIS A 451 -13.31 0.26 9.04
CA HIS A 451 -13.32 -0.10 7.61
C HIS A 451 -14.24 0.85 6.84
N TRP A 452 -13.71 1.50 5.82
CA TRP A 452 -14.44 2.47 5.01
C TRP A 452 -15.47 1.81 4.09
N ARG A 453 -15.21 0.60 3.57
CA ARG A 453 -16.23 -0.20 2.86
C ARG A 453 -17.48 -0.47 3.69
N SER A 454 -17.33 -0.68 4.99
CA SER A 454 -18.46 -0.93 5.89
C SER A 454 -19.32 0.31 6.06
N GLU A 455 -18.71 1.49 6.24
CA GLU A 455 -19.48 2.74 6.35
C GLU A 455 -20.09 3.19 5.01
N LEU A 456 -19.42 2.96 3.89
CA LEU A 456 -20.01 3.15 2.55
C LEU A 456 -21.21 2.20 2.32
N SER A 457 -21.18 0.97 2.83
CA SER A 457 -22.31 0.02 2.77
C SER A 457 -23.46 0.38 3.71
N ARG A 458 -23.17 1.00 4.85
CA ARG A 458 -24.14 1.44 5.86
C ARG A 458 -24.80 2.76 5.47
N SER A 459 -24.14 3.57 4.65
CA SER A 459 -24.71 4.75 4.01
C SER A 459 -25.76 4.34 2.97
N ASN A 460 -26.97 4.91 3.07
CA ASN A 460 -28.02 4.74 2.07
C ASN A 460 -27.70 5.44 0.72
N CYS A 461 -26.61 6.22 0.67
CA CYS A 461 -26.22 7.03 -0.48
C CYS A 461 -25.35 6.30 -1.49
N PHE A 462 -24.78 5.13 -1.14
CA PHE A 462 -23.88 4.37 -2.01
C PHE A 462 -24.31 2.92 -2.19
N VAL A 463 -23.89 2.34 -3.32
CA VAL A 463 -24.04 0.92 -3.64
C VAL A 463 -22.69 0.39 -4.11
N GLN A 464 -22.27 -0.78 -3.60
CA GLN A 464 -21.03 -1.41 -4.06
C GLN A 464 -21.19 -1.88 -5.51
N LEU A 465 -20.21 -1.54 -6.35
CA LEU A 465 -20.05 -2.11 -7.69
C LEU A 465 -19.13 -3.33 -7.60
N PRO A 466 -19.54 -4.51 -8.10
CA PRO A 466 -18.64 -5.65 -8.20
C PRO A 466 -17.45 -5.32 -9.09
N MET A 467 -16.23 -5.55 -8.60
CA MET A 467 -15.01 -5.44 -9.40
C MET A 467 -15.09 -6.36 -10.63
N SER A 468 -14.80 -5.83 -11.82
CA SER A 468 -15.02 -6.54 -13.08
C SER A 468 -13.99 -7.64 -13.36
N SER A 469 -14.30 -8.52 -14.31
CA SER A 469 -13.34 -9.52 -14.82
C SER A 469 -12.10 -8.87 -15.44
N ASN A 470 -12.24 -7.66 -15.99
CA ASN A 470 -11.09 -6.87 -16.47
C ASN A 470 -10.20 -6.42 -15.30
N SER A 471 -10.79 -5.98 -14.18
CA SER A 471 -10.03 -5.61 -12.98
C SER A 471 -9.26 -6.81 -12.41
N MET A 472 -9.89 -8.00 -12.41
CA MET A 472 -9.23 -9.25 -12.03
C MET A 472 -8.08 -9.61 -12.98
N ALA A 473 -8.29 -9.50 -14.30
CA ALA A 473 -7.27 -9.74 -15.31
C ALA A 473 -6.08 -8.77 -15.20
N GLN A 474 -6.33 -7.48 -14.93
CA GLN A 474 -5.27 -6.50 -14.67
C GLN A 474 -4.48 -6.86 -13.40
N ALA A 475 -5.15 -7.20 -12.30
CA ALA A 475 -4.49 -7.65 -11.07
C ALA A 475 -3.60 -8.89 -11.30
N GLN A 476 -4.10 -9.88 -12.04
CA GLN A 476 -3.32 -11.08 -12.39
C GLN A 476 -2.11 -10.75 -13.28
N LEU A 477 -2.26 -9.88 -14.27
CA LEU A 477 -1.15 -9.42 -15.10
C LEU A 477 -0.08 -8.70 -14.26
N ILE A 478 -0.49 -7.88 -13.29
CA ILE A 478 0.45 -7.22 -12.36
C ILE A 478 1.25 -8.25 -11.56
N LEU A 479 0.60 -9.27 -11.00
CA LEU A 479 1.29 -10.34 -10.26
C LEU A 479 2.29 -11.10 -11.13
N ASN A 480 1.92 -11.40 -12.38
CA ASN A 480 2.80 -12.10 -13.33
C ASN A 480 4.05 -11.30 -13.73
N MET A 481 4.14 -9.99 -13.43
CA MET A 481 5.36 -9.19 -13.67
C MET A 481 6.40 -9.32 -12.56
N PHE A 482 6.01 -9.76 -11.36
CA PHE A 482 6.94 -10.03 -10.28
C PHE A 482 7.41 -11.49 -10.39
N PRO A 483 8.64 -11.82 -9.96
CA PRO A 483 9.10 -13.20 -9.95
C PRO A 483 8.07 -14.09 -9.23
N PRO A 484 7.77 -15.31 -9.72
CA PRO A 484 6.77 -16.20 -9.15
C PRO A 484 7.23 -16.82 -7.81
N ALA A 485 7.49 -15.96 -6.82
CA ALA A 485 7.48 -16.32 -5.41
C ALA A 485 6.06 -16.78 -5.09
N HIS A 486 5.93 -18.02 -4.61
CA HIS A 486 4.64 -18.72 -4.45
C HIS A 486 3.75 -18.13 -3.34
N GLY A 487 4.01 -16.90 -2.89
CA GLY A 487 3.31 -16.26 -1.80
C GLY A 487 2.20 -15.29 -2.20
N TYR A 488 2.30 -14.53 -3.30
CA TYR A 488 1.25 -13.55 -3.60
C TYR A 488 -0.08 -14.23 -3.95
N SER A 489 -1.14 -13.90 -3.21
CA SER A 489 -2.49 -14.43 -3.39
C SER A 489 -3.46 -13.36 -3.91
N LEU A 490 -4.39 -13.75 -4.77
CA LEU A 490 -5.39 -12.84 -5.36
C LEU A 490 -6.77 -13.47 -5.27
N VAL A 491 -7.66 -12.86 -4.49
CA VAL A 491 -9.01 -13.40 -4.20
C VAL A 491 -10.07 -12.40 -4.65
N GLN A 492 -11.04 -12.86 -5.43
CA GLN A 492 -12.25 -12.12 -5.77
C GLN A 492 -13.41 -12.62 -4.90
N GLY A 493 -14.10 -11.71 -4.20
CA GLY A 493 -15.19 -12.05 -3.29
C GLY A 493 -15.92 -10.81 -2.80
N ASP A 494 -17.21 -10.92 -2.47
CA ASP A 494 -18.05 -9.82 -1.94
C ASP A 494 -17.97 -8.53 -2.77
N GLY A 495 -17.86 -8.69 -4.11
CA GLY A 495 -17.71 -7.58 -5.05
C GLY A 495 -16.36 -6.83 -4.99
N THR A 496 -15.36 -7.36 -4.28
CA THR A 496 -14.00 -6.80 -4.14
C THR A 496 -12.94 -7.63 -4.86
N LEU A 497 -11.74 -7.06 -5.00
CA LEU A 497 -10.51 -7.81 -5.22
C LEU A 497 -9.60 -7.63 -4.02
N ARG A 498 -9.00 -8.73 -3.55
CA ARG A 498 -8.10 -8.76 -2.41
C ARG A 498 -6.74 -9.30 -2.83
N LEU A 499 -5.70 -8.51 -2.64
CA LEU A 499 -4.31 -8.91 -2.82
C LEU A 499 -3.71 -9.20 -1.45
N GLY A 500 -3.14 -10.39 -1.30
CA GLY A 500 -2.51 -10.85 -0.08
C GLY A 500 -1.15 -11.50 -0.33
N TRP A 501 -0.62 -12.06 0.75
CA TRP A 501 0.55 -12.93 0.75
C TRP A 501 0.24 -14.12 1.64
N LYS A 502 0.27 -15.32 1.05
CA LYS A 502 0.06 -16.63 1.69
C LYS A 502 -1.22 -16.63 2.53
N ASP A 503 -2.31 -16.48 1.79
CA ASP A 503 -3.70 -16.36 2.24
C ASP A 503 -4.03 -15.21 3.21
N THR A 504 -3.03 -14.53 3.79
CA THR A 504 -3.22 -13.27 4.53
C THR A 504 -3.48 -12.12 3.55
N SER A 505 -4.70 -11.58 3.58
CA SER A 505 -5.09 -10.42 2.79
C SER A 505 -4.43 -9.14 3.30
N LEU A 506 -4.01 -8.25 2.39
CA LEU A 506 -3.27 -7.03 2.74
C LEU A 506 -3.86 -5.77 2.09
N PHE A 507 -4.36 -5.87 0.86
CA PHE A 507 -4.96 -4.74 0.14
C PHE A 507 -6.33 -5.15 -0.45
N THR A 508 -7.42 -4.53 0.02
CA THR A 508 -8.76 -4.70 -0.54
C THR A 508 -9.11 -3.55 -1.49
N ALA A 509 -9.24 -3.84 -2.77
CA ALA A 509 -9.77 -2.91 -3.77
C ALA A 509 -11.29 -3.07 -3.95
N SER A 510 -12.01 -1.96 -3.88
CA SER A 510 -13.47 -1.90 -4.03
C SER A 510 -13.91 -0.69 -4.87
N ALA A 511 -15.06 -0.83 -5.53
CA ALA A 511 -15.70 0.24 -6.28
C ALA A 511 -17.13 0.47 -5.75
N TRP A 512 -17.57 1.72 -5.76
CA TRP A 512 -18.88 2.16 -5.27
C TRP A 512 -19.47 3.17 -6.23
N THR A 513 -20.79 3.33 -6.21
CA THR A 513 -21.50 4.35 -6.99
C THR A 513 -22.55 5.02 -6.13
N SER A 514 -22.86 6.29 -6.41
CA SER A 514 -23.96 6.97 -5.70
C SER A 514 -25.31 6.39 -6.12
N SER A 515 -26.21 6.10 -5.18
CA SER A 515 -27.55 5.54 -5.42
C SER A 515 -28.40 6.36 -6.40
N HIS A 516 -28.07 7.63 -6.59
CA HIS A 516 -28.74 8.55 -7.52
C HIS A 516 -28.07 8.65 -8.91
N ALA A 517 -26.87 8.10 -9.11
CA ALA A 517 -26.08 8.25 -10.34
C ALA A 517 -26.59 7.44 -11.55
N PHE A 518 -27.73 6.76 -11.42
CA PHE A 518 -28.41 5.95 -12.44
C PHE A 518 -29.85 6.40 -12.73
N ARG A 519 -30.29 7.54 -12.16
CA ARG A 519 -31.60 8.17 -12.48
C ARG A 519 -31.46 9.24 -13.55
#